data_AF-A0A4R5NUG0-F1
#
_entry.id   AF-A0A4R5NUG0-F1
#
_cell.length_a   1.000
_cell.length_b   1.000
_cell.length_c   1.000
_cell.angle_alpha   90.00
_cell.angle_beta   90.00
_cell.angle_gamma   90.00
#
_symmetry.space_group_name_H-M   'P 1'
#
loop_
_entity.id
_entity.type
_entity.pdbx_description
1 polymer ?
#
loop_
_entity_poly.entity_id
_entity_poly.type
_entity_poly.pdbx_seq_one_letter_code
_entity_poly.pdbx_strand_id
1 'polypeptide(L)'
;MSGNALTSAQMDTIARGTYGGQVYISVVPVASAISTITPYVYTDGNSKSLNSVNGNAVTTKLQLDHTTKPFNDVPSNVTRDIAQQVVDYYVGTAAAGASDTDKRNLAIDGINYVNKQIYDAALNEYTSSNLDFNVFKGQSGQQWTIADLTGTLFANNLWTIHSPSFPLFTVDAQNHVPDSTTTNISYSFDSVHTGLMGLTGTFGNPAKAVYDPSAVTQLPHVTAPTK
;
A
#
# COMPACT_ATOMS: atom_id res chain seq x y z
N MET A 1 -32.91 3.72 -13.13
CA MET A 1 -32.45 5.12 -13.11
C MET A 1 -32.30 5.58 -14.55
N SER A 2 -32.95 6.68 -14.91
CA SER A 2 -33.03 7.18 -16.28
C SER A 2 -31.67 7.71 -16.72
N GLY A 3 -31.12 7.17 -17.81
CA GLY A 3 -29.91 7.71 -18.42
C GLY A 3 -30.17 9.13 -18.92
N ASN A 4 -29.14 9.98 -18.87
CA ASN A 4 -29.13 11.34 -19.41
C ASN A 4 -29.13 11.36 -20.96
N ALA A 5 -29.65 10.29 -21.58
CA ALA A 5 -29.86 10.16 -23.01
C ALA A 5 -31.37 10.18 -23.25
N LEU A 6 -31.79 10.97 -24.24
CA LEU A 6 -33.17 10.89 -24.72
C LEU A 6 -33.40 9.47 -25.25
N THR A 7 -34.43 8.80 -24.75
CA THR A 7 -34.87 7.52 -25.33
C THR A 7 -35.29 7.73 -26.78
N SER A 8 -35.23 6.68 -27.61
CA SER A 8 -35.70 6.76 -28.99
C SER A 8 -37.14 7.29 -29.08
N ALA A 9 -38.01 6.93 -28.14
CA ALA A 9 -39.38 7.44 -28.06
C ALA A 9 -39.46 8.95 -27.75
N GLN A 10 -38.57 9.47 -26.88
CA GLN A 10 -38.48 10.90 -26.60
C GLN A 10 -37.92 11.68 -27.80
N MET A 11 -36.88 11.14 -28.46
CA MET A 11 -36.34 11.73 -29.69
C MET A 11 -37.37 11.78 -30.82
N ASP A 12 -38.15 10.71 -30.96
CA ASP A 12 -39.19 10.57 -31.99
C ASP A 12 -40.42 11.45 -31.69
N THR A 13 -40.74 11.67 -30.41
CA THR A 13 -41.75 12.65 -29.98
C THR A 13 -41.30 14.09 -30.30
N ILE A 14 -40.03 14.42 -30.07
CA ILE A 14 -39.44 15.71 -30.43
C ILE A 14 -39.40 15.88 -31.96
N ALA A 15 -39.04 14.83 -32.70
CA ALA A 15 -38.93 14.89 -34.16
C ALA A 15 -40.28 15.01 -34.86
N ARG A 16 -41.35 14.45 -34.27
CA ARG A 16 -42.71 14.46 -34.84
C ARG A 16 -43.65 15.47 -34.22
N GLY A 17 -43.25 16.13 -33.14
CA GLY A 17 -44.07 17.15 -32.50
C GLY A 17 -44.27 18.35 -33.43
N THR A 18 -45.52 18.70 -33.72
CA THR A 18 -45.85 19.94 -34.43
C THR A 18 -45.78 21.09 -33.44
N TYR A 19 -44.57 21.54 -33.14
CA TYR A 19 -44.38 22.74 -32.34
C TYR A 19 -44.65 23.93 -33.25
N GLY A 20 -45.56 24.84 -32.87
CA GLY A 20 -45.92 26.03 -33.65
C GLY A 20 -44.80 27.07 -33.81
N GLY A 21 -43.53 26.67 -33.66
CA GLY A 21 -42.32 27.47 -33.66
C GLY A 21 -41.08 26.61 -33.38
N GLN A 22 -39.90 27.26 -33.32
CA GLN A 22 -38.62 26.60 -33.08
C GLN A 22 -38.55 26.05 -31.64
N VAL A 23 -38.17 24.77 -31.48
CA VAL A 23 -37.97 24.15 -30.15
C VAL A 23 -36.53 24.36 -29.72
N TYR A 24 -36.34 25.05 -28.59
CA TYR A 24 -35.04 25.19 -27.95
C TYR A 24 -34.89 24.10 -26.88
N ILE A 25 -33.94 23.19 -27.11
CA ILE A 25 -33.55 22.17 -26.13
C ILE A 25 -32.24 22.64 -25.50
N SER A 26 -32.28 22.92 -24.20
CA SER A 26 -31.07 23.14 -23.41
C SER A 26 -30.62 21.80 -22.84
N VAL A 27 -29.50 21.27 -23.35
CA VAL A 27 -28.79 20.15 -22.73
C VAL A 27 -27.62 20.71 -21.94
N VAL A 28 -27.58 20.42 -20.64
CA VAL A 28 -26.42 20.72 -19.80
C VAL A 28 -25.62 19.42 -19.68
N PRO A 29 -24.32 19.41 -20.03
CA PRO A 29 -23.48 18.26 -19.78
C PRO A 29 -23.51 17.92 -18.29
N VAL A 30 -23.87 16.68 -17.98
CA VAL A 30 -23.68 16.17 -16.62
C VAL A 30 -22.20 15.83 -16.49
N ALA A 31 -21.45 16.70 -15.81
CA ALA A 31 -20.02 16.52 -15.66
C ALA A 31 -19.70 15.17 -15.00
N SER A 32 -18.91 14.34 -15.67
CA SER A 32 -18.28 13.19 -15.02
C SER A 32 -17.18 13.70 -14.10
N ALA A 33 -17.14 13.18 -12.88
CA ALA A 33 -16.13 13.52 -11.89
C ALA A 33 -15.30 12.30 -11.54
N ILE A 34 -14.00 12.52 -11.35
CA ILE A 34 -13.05 11.52 -10.85
C ILE A 34 -13.11 11.53 -9.32
N SER A 35 -13.23 10.35 -8.73
CA SER A 35 -13.06 10.11 -7.31
C SER A 35 -11.77 9.34 -7.09
N THR A 36 -10.65 10.05 -6.95
CA THR A 36 -9.34 9.42 -6.75
C THR A 36 -9.41 8.47 -5.56
N ILE A 37 -9.07 7.21 -5.82
CA ILE A 37 -8.98 6.18 -4.78
C ILE A 37 -7.75 6.48 -3.93
N THR A 38 -7.94 6.66 -2.63
CA THR A 38 -6.86 6.91 -1.67
C THR A 38 -6.61 5.63 -0.87
N PRO A 39 -5.44 4.98 -1.02
CA PRO A 39 -5.12 3.75 -0.32
C PRO A 39 -4.79 3.98 1.16
N TYR A 40 -5.30 3.11 2.01
CA TYR A 40 -5.00 3.04 3.44
C TYR A 40 -4.61 1.61 3.79
N VAL A 41 -3.76 1.45 4.80
CA VAL A 41 -3.46 0.16 5.42
C VAL A 41 -4.17 0.06 6.76
N TYR A 42 -4.74 -1.11 7.08
CA TYR A 42 -5.28 -1.41 8.40
C TYR A 42 -4.23 -2.13 9.25
N THR A 43 -3.78 -1.49 10.32
CA THR A 43 -2.80 -2.04 11.27
C THR A 43 -3.14 -1.58 12.68
N ASP A 44 -2.91 -2.43 13.69
CA ASP A 44 -3.11 -2.08 15.11
C ASP A 44 -4.49 -1.45 15.41
N GLY A 45 -5.55 -1.99 14.80
CA GLY A 45 -6.91 -1.51 15.00
C GLY A 45 -7.24 -0.18 14.32
N ASN A 46 -6.36 0.37 13.49
CA ASN A 46 -6.51 1.69 12.87
C ASN A 46 -6.19 1.68 11.37
N SER A 47 -6.87 2.53 10.59
CA SER A 47 -6.49 2.80 9.19
C SER A 47 -5.51 3.97 9.10
N LYS A 48 -4.38 3.78 8.42
CA LYS A 48 -3.39 4.84 8.13
C LYS A 48 -3.25 4.99 6.61
N SER A 49 -3.07 6.20 6.12
CA SER A 49 -2.84 6.41 4.69
C SER A 49 -1.55 5.73 4.27
N LEU A 50 -1.56 5.04 3.14
CA LEU A 50 -0.34 4.52 2.53
C LEU A 50 0.34 5.63 1.74
N ASN A 51 1.67 5.70 1.83
CA ASN A 51 2.48 6.63 1.05
C ASN A 51 2.78 6.02 -0.32
N SER A 52 2.51 6.77 -1.37
CA SER A 52 2.82 6.33 -2.73
C SER A 52 4.29 6.56 -3.02
N VAL A 53 4.95 5.57 -3.63
CA VAL A 53 6.30 5.73 -4.18
C VAL A 53 6.33 5.39 -5.66
N ASN A 54 7.10 6.16 -6.40
CA ASN A 54 7.35 5.96 -7.83
C ASN A 54 8.68 5.22 -7.99
N GLY A 55 8.64 3.90 -7.84
CA GLY A 55 9.82 3.03 -7.86
C GLY A 55 9.61 1.76 -7.05
N ASN A 56 10.60 0.87 -7.07
CA ASN A 56 10.54 -0.42 -6.38
C ASN A 56 11.28 -0.40 -5.04
N ALA A 57 11.57 0.78 -4.50
CA ALA A 57 12.37 0.95 -3.30
C ALA A 57 11.65 1.70 -2.19
N VAL A 58 11.89 1.26 -0.95
CA VAL A 58 11.33 1.90 0.25
C VAL A 58 11.97 3.27 0.41
N THR A 59 11.20 4.35 0.33
CA THR A 59 11.73 5.72 0.34
C THR A 59 11.79 6.35 1.72
N THR A 60 11.07 5.78 2.68
CA THR A 60 11.03 6.22 4.07
C THR A 60 12.43 6.19 4.66
N LYS A 61 12.81 7.29 5.32
CA LYS A 61 14.09 7.41 6.00
C LYS A 61 14.13 6.48 7.21
N LEU A 62 15.05 5.53 7.21
CA LEU A 62 15.34 4.68 8.35
C LEU A 62 16.43 5.32 9.22
N GLN A 63 16.19 5.31 10.52
CA GLN A 63 17.18 5.61 11.53
C GLN A 63 17.39 4.33 12.32
N LEU A 64 18.45 3.61 11.97
CA LEU A 64 18.88 2.46 12.74
C LEU A 64 19.81 2.96 13.84
N ASP A 65 19.50 2.58 15.08
CA ASP A 65 20.44 2.77 16.18
C ASP A 65 21.76 2.07 15.85
N HIS A 66 22.87 2.61 16.37
CA HIS A 66 24.20 2.01 16.22
C HIS A 66 24.75 1.98 14.79
N THR A 67 24.20 2.81 13.91
CA THR A 67 24.74 3.09 12.59
C THR A 67 25.28 4.51 12.52
N THR A 68 26.26 4.74 11.64
CA THR A 68 26.90 6.06 11.50
C THR A 68 26.12 7.04 10.64
N LYS A 69 25.12 6.58 9.87
CA LYS A 69 24.32 7.42 8.95
C LYS A 69 22.90 6.87 8.77
N PRO A 70 21.87 7.72 8.80
CA PRO A 70 20.54 7.32 8.33
C PRO A 70 20.56 7.10 6.82
N PHE A 71 19.61 6.32 6.30
CA PHE A 71 19.46 6.10 4.87
C PHE A 71 17.97 6.01 4.48
N ASN A 72 17.69 6.36 3.23
CA ASN A 72 16.39 6.26 2.53
C ASN A 72 16.58 5.37 1.29
N ASP A 73 15.55 4.94 0.56
CA ASP A 73 15.72 4.10 -0.65
C ASP A 73 16.39 2.74 -0.32
N VAL A 74 15.72 1.95 0.53
CA VAL A 74 16.29 0.77 1.20
C VAL A 74 16.90 -0.26 0.22
N PRO A 75 16.26 -0.65 -0.89
CA PRO A 75 16.92 -1.50 -1.90
C PRO A 75 18.20 -0.96 -2.53
N SER A 76 18.43 0.36 -2.50
CA SER A 76 19.63 0.98 -3.11
C SER A 76 20.65 1.43 -2.07
N ASN A 77 20.22 1.79 -0.87
CA ASN A 77 21.04 2.45 0.15
C ASN A 77 21.19 1.65 1.46
N VAL A 78 20.52 0.51 1.62
CA VAL A 78 20.90 -0.48 2.66
C VAL A 78 21.85 -1.49 2.05
N THR A 79 23.09 -1.44 2.53
CA THR A 79 24.07 -2.47 2.23
C THR A 79 24.18 -3.44 3.40
N ARG A 80 24.61 -4.66 3.10
CA ARG A 80 25.03 -5.67 4.08
C ARG A 80 25.92 -5.09 5.19
N ASP A 81 26.78 -4.12 4.85
CA ASP A 81 27.71 -3.50 5.79
C ASP A 81 27.00 -2.64 6.85
N ILE A 82 25.85 -2.05 6.54
CA ILE A 82 25.04 -1.31 7.52
C ILE A 82 24.36 -2.29 8.48
N ALA A 83 23.80 -3.38 7.95
CA ALA A 83 23.23 -4.43 8.79
C ALA A 83 24.31 -5.07 9.68
N GLN A 84 25.53 -5.28 9.17
CA GLN A 84 26.66 -5.79 9.93
C GLN A 84 27.07 -4.85 11.07
N GLN A 85 27.06 -3.52 10.87
CA GLN A 85 27.35 -2.57 11.96
C GLN A 85 26.40 -2.74 13.16
N VAL A 86 25.11 -2.97 12.88
CA VAL A 86 24.12 -3.22 13.96
C VAL A 86 24.40 -4.56 14.64
N VAL A 87 24.68 -5.61 13.87
CA VAL A 87 25.04 -6.93 14.42
C VAL A 87 26.30 -6.84 15.30
N ASP A 88 27.36 -6.18 14.83
CA ASP A 88 28.61 -6.00 15.55
C ASP A 88 28.40 -5.24 16.87
N TYR A 89 27.53 -4.23 16.87
CA TYR A 89 27.14 -3.52 18.09
C TYR A 89 26.49 -4.48 19.09
N TYR A 90 25.44 -5.21 18.69
CA TYR A 90 24.72 -6.13 19.57
C TYR A 90 25.65 -7.23 20.11
N VAL A 91 26.47 -7.85 19.26
CA VAL A 91 27.48 -8.84 19.67
C VAL A 91 28.51 -8.23 20.61
N GLY A 92 28.92 -6.97 20.38
CA GLY A 92 29.84 -6.22 21.24
C GLY A 92 29.31 -5.93 22.65
N THR A 93 27.99 -5.98 22.86
CA THR A 93 27.39 -5.87 24.20
C THR A 93 27.46 -7.17 25.02
N ALA A 94 27.92 -8.26 24.42
CA ALA A 94 28.03 -9.54 25.12
C ALA A 94 28.97 -9.43 26.34
N ALA A 95 28.60 -10.12 27.42
CA ALA A 95 29.45 -10.22 28.60
C ALA A 95 30.82 -10.82 28.26
N ALA A 96 31.87 -10.41 28.98
CA ALA A 96 33.19 -11.01 28.84
C ALA A 96 33.12 -12.53 29.07
N GLY A 97 33.56 -13.32 28.10
CA GLY A 97 33.47 -14.78 28.14
C GLY A 97 32.12 -15.38 27.71
N ALA A 98 31.20 -14.58 27.16
CA ALA A 98 29.95 -15.07 26.59
C ALA A 98 30.21 -16.18 25.55
N SER A 99 29.33 -17.19 25.54
CA SER A 99 29.44 -18.30 24.60
C SER A 99 29.17 -17.86 23.18
N ASP A 100 29.61 -18.65 22.20
CA ASP A 100 29.28 -18.39 20.79
C ASP A 100 27.77 -18.45 20.53
N THR A 101 27.03 -19.23 21.33
CA THR A 101 25.56 -19.26 21.25
C THR A 101 24.96 -17.94 21.71
N ASP A 102 25.47 -17.33 22.78
CA ASP A 102 24.97 -16.05 23.29
C ASP A 102 25.25 -14.91 22.31
N LYS A 103 26.46 -14.88 21.75
CA LYS A 103 26.83 -13.92 20.70
C LYS A 103 25.94 -14.06 19.46
N ARG A 104 25.62 -15.30 19.07
CA ARG A 104 24.71 -15.55 17.95
C ARG A 104 23.29 -15.08 18.23
N ASN A 105 22.78 -15.28 19.44
CA ASN A 105 21.46 -14.77 19.80
C ASN A 105 21.42 -13.24 19.76
N LEU A 106 22.47 -12.56 20.23
CA LEU A 106 22.60 -11.11 20.12
C LEU A 106 22.67 -10.64 18.66
N ALA A 107 23.42 -11.33 17.81
CA ALA A 107 23.45 -11.05 16.38
C ALA A 107 22.07 -11.20 15.73
N ILE A 108 21.32 -12.23 16.12
CA ILE A 108 19.94 -12.46 15.68
C ILE A 108 19.02 -11.33 16.17
N ASP A 109 19.17 -10.85 17.40
CA ASP A 109 18.40 -9.71 17.89
C ASP A 109 18.70 -8.43 17.09
N GLY A 110 19.97 -8.19 16.80
CA GLY A 110 20.40 -7.07 15.95
C GLY A 110 19.81 -7.15 14.55
N ILE A 111 19.82 -8.32 13.90
CA ILE A 111 19.25 -8.46 12.55
C ILE A 111 17.72 -8.37 12.55
N ASN A 112 17.07 -8.90 13.58
CA ASN A 112 15.63 -8.78 13.75
C ASN A 112 15.21 -7.31 13.94
N TYR A 113 16.02 -6.51 14.64
CA TYR A 113 15.82 -5.07 14.71
C TYR A 113 15.92 -4.40 13.33
N VAL A 114 16.98 -4.67 12.55
CA VAL A 114 17.15 -4.11 11.20
C VAL A 114 15.98 -4.48 10.29
N ASN A 115 15.65 -5.77 10.21
CA ASN A 115 14.55 -6.27 9.39
C ASN A 115 13.21 -5.66 9.81
N LYS A 116 12.99 -5.45 11.12
CA LYS A 116 11.78 -4.79 11.64
C LYS A 116 11.67 -3.36 11.15
N GLN A 117 12.73 -2.57 11.26
CA GLN A 117 12.72 -1.16 10.83
C GLN A 117 12.44 -1.03 9.33
N ILE A 118 13.05 -1.91 8.52
CA ILE A 118 12.80 -1.97 7.08
C ILE A 118 11.35 -2.37 6.78
N TYR A 119 10.85 -3.42 7.45
CA TYR A 119 9.49 -3.90 7.27
C TYR A 119 8.46 -2.84 7.66
N ASP A 120 8.62 -2.19 8.81
CA ASP A 120 7.71 -1.14 9.27
C ASP A 120 7.65 0.04 8.29
N ALA A 121 8.79 0.41 7.68
CA ALA A 121 8.81 1.43 6.64
C ALA A 121 8.12 0.98 5.35
N ALA A 122 8.42 -0.24 4.88
CA ALA A 122 7.75 -0.82 3.72
C ALA A 122 6.23 -0.94 3.93
N LEU A 123 5.80 -1.26 5.16
CA LEU A 123 4.40 -1.43 5.54
C LEU A 123 3.56 -0.17 5.32
N ASN A 124 4.20 1.01 5.39
CA ASN A 124 3.55 2.30 5.21
C ASN A 124 3.64 2.84 3.77
N GLU A 125 4.20 2.08 2.83
CA GLU A 125 4.40 2.49 1.44
C GLU A 125 3.77 1.51 0.46
N TYR A 126 3.42 2.01 -0.73
CA TYR A 126 3.03 1.17 -1.86
C TYR A 126 3.63 1.67 -3.17
N THR A 127 3.95 0.73 -4.05
CA THR A 127 4.43 1.03 -5.40
C THR A 127 3.25 1.47 -6.26
N SER A 128 3.26 2.71 -6.76
CA SER A 128 2.21 3.20 -7.68
C SER A 128 2.55 3.00 -9.15
N SER A 129 3.74 2.52 -9.47
CA SER A 129 4.14 2.18 -10.83
C SER A 129 3.14 1.19 -11.44
N ASN A 130 2.50 1.59 -12.54
CA ASN A 130 1.48 0.82 -13.26
C ASN A 130 0.10 0.69 -12.58
N LEU A 131 -0.18 1.51 -11.55
CA LEU A 131 -1.51 1.61 -10.94
C LEU A 131 -2.14 2.97 -11.28
N ASP A 132 -3.42 2.97 -11.65
CA ASP A 132 -4.19 4.20 -11.86
C ASP A 132 -5.33 4.28 -10.84
N PHE A 133 -5.19 5.14 -9.84
CA PHE A 133 -6.22 5.36 -8.82
C PHE A 133 -7.28 6.39 -9.24
N ASN A 134 -7.18 6.96 -10.44
CA ASN A 134 -8.16 7.91 -11.01
C ASN A 134 -9.20 7.23 -11.92
N VAL A 135 -9.27 5.91 -11.91
CA VAL A 135 -10.23 5.10 -12.69
C VAL A 135 -11.66 5.12 -12.14
N PHE A 136 -11.85 5.51 -10.87
CA PHE A 136 -13.17 5.55 -10.25
C PHE A 136 -13.89 6.85 -10.61
N LYS A 137 -14.90 6.75 -11.48
CA LYS A 137 -15.59 7.90 -12.09
C LYS A 137 -17.10 7.68 -12.10
N GLY A 138 -17.84 8.77 -11.98
CA GLY A 138 -19.30 8.77 -12.07
C GLY A 138 -19.82 10.17 -12.31
N GLN A 139 -21.14 10.35 -12.25
CA GLN A 139 -21.75 11.68 -12.34
C GLN A 139 -21.40 12.49 -11.08
N SER A 140 -20.92 13.72 -11.26
CA SER A 140 -20.57 14.60 -10.14
C SER A 140 -21.70 14.71 -9.11
N GLY A 141 -21.38 14.48 -7.83
CA GLY A 141 -22.31 14.51 -6.72
C GLY A 141 -23.20 13.26 -6.56
N GLN A 142 -23.22 12.34 -7.54
CA GLN A 142 -23.98 11.10 -7.42
C GLN A 142 -23.39 10.22 -6.30
N GLN A 143 -24.26 9.64 -5.47
CA GLN A 143 -23.86 8.67 -4.45
C GLN A 143 -23.33 7.39 -5.07
N TRP A 144 -22.30 6.81 -4.45
CA TRP A 144 -21.79 5.49 -4.79
C TRP A 144 -21.73 4.60 -3.55
N THR A 145 -21.82 3.30 -3.82
CA THR A 145 -21.84 2.22 -2.85
C THR A 145 -20.47 1.55 -2.77
N ILE A 146 -20.26 0.74 -1.74
CA ILE A 146 -19.07 -0.11 -1.66
C ILE A 146 -18.97 -1.09 -2.85
N ALA A 147 -20.11 -1.50 -3.44
CA ALA A 147 -20.13 -2.39 -4.60
C ALA A 147 -19.58 -1.71 -5.87
N ASP A 148 -19.80 -0.41 -6.04
CA ASP A 148 -19.24 0.36 -7.14
C ASP A 148 -17.71 0.45 -7.03
N LEU A 149 -17.23 0.68 -5.80
CA LEU A 149 -15.80 0.71 -5.49
C LEU A 149 -15.16 -0.67 -5.72
N THR A 150 -15.72 -1.75 -5.17
CA THR A 150 -15.15 -3.10 -5.34
C THR A 150 -15.11 -3.53 -6.80
N GLY A 151 -16.18 -3.28 -7.57
CA GLY A 151 -16.22 -3.54 -9.00
C GLY A 151 -15.12 -2.79 -9.76
N THR A 152 -14.89 -1.53 -9.40
CA THR A 152 -13.81 -0.71 -9.98
C THR A 152 -12.44 -1.25 -9.61
N LEU A 153 -12.21 -1.62 -8.34
CA LEU A 153 -10.92 -2.13 -7.89
C LEU A 153 -10.54 -3.44 -8.59
N PHE A 154 -11.50 -4.37 -8.73
CA PHE A 154 -11.30 -5.62 -9.46
C PHE A 154 -11.01 -5.39 -10.95
N ALA A 155 -11.75 -4.51 -11.61
CA ALA A 155 -11.60 -4.26 -13.05
C ALA A 155 -10.29 -3.56 -13.43
N ASN A 156 -9.60 -2.92 -12.46
CA ASN A 156 -8.45 -2.06 -12.71
C ASN A 156 -7.16 -2.52 -11.99
N ASN A 157 -7.08 -3.79 -11.57
CA ASN A 157 -5.92 -4.34 -10.86
C ASN A 157 -5.55 -3.58 -9.57
N LEU A 158 -6.54 -2.99 -8.89
CA LEU A 158 -6.36 -2.28 -7.63
C LEU A 158 -6.84 -3.11 -6.43
N TRP A 159 -7.33 -4.33 -6.65
CA TRP A 159 -7.75 -5.22 -5.56
C TRP A 159 -6.58 -5.63 -4.66
N THR A 160 -5.42 -5.83 -5.27
CA THR A 160 -4.18 -6.15 -4.59
C THR A 160 -3.13 -5.14 -5.01
N ILE A 161 -2.43 -4.57 -4.04
CA ILE A 161 -1.31 -3.65 -4.26
C ILE A 161 -0.10 -4.17 -3.49
N HIS A 162 1.10 -3.67 -3.79
CA HIS A 162 2.33 -4.13 -3.17
C HIS A 162 3.13 -2.99 -2.57
N SER A 163 3.84 -3.27 -1.48
CA SER A 163 4.88 -2.38 -1.00
C SER A 163 6.00 -2.31 -2.05
N PRO A 164 6.91 -1.34 -1.93
CA PRO A 164 8.20 -1.43 -2.60
C PRO A 164 8.94 -2.70 -2.17
N SER A 165 9.86 -3.17 -3.00
CA SER A 165 10.73 -4.27 -2.61
C SER A 165 11.67 -3.83 -1.48
N PHE A 166 12.08 -4.76 -0.64
CA PHE A 166 13.05 -4.52 0.43
C PHE A 166 13.87 -5.77 0.73
N PRO A 167 15.12 -5.60 1.20
CA PRO A 167 15.97 -6.71 1.62
C PRO A 167 15.53 -7.29 2.96
N LEU A 168 15.67 -8.60 3.10
CA LEU A 168 15.63 -9.33 4.36
C LEU A 168 16.99 -9.96 4.62
N PHE A 169 17.57 -9.62 5.76
CA PHE A 169 18.87 -10.12 6.16
C PHE A 169 18.76 -11.31 7.12
N THR A 170 19.78 -12.14 7.12
CA THR A 170 19.93 -13.27 8.06
C THR A 170 21.27 -13.16 8.77
N VAL A 171 21.57 -14.13 9.64
CA VAL A 171 22.86 -14.25 10.32
C VAL A 171 23.38 -15.67 10.10
N ASP A 172 24.66 -15.80 9.76
CA ASP A 172 25.34 -17.08 9.60
C ASP A 172 25.83 -17.67 10.95
N ALA A 173 26.57 -18.77 10.90
CA ALA A 173 27.08 -19.43 12.10
C ALA A 173 28.20 -18.64 12.80
N GLN A 174 28.80 -17.66 12.13
CA GLN A 174 29.89 -16.81 12.59
C GLN A 174 29.43 -15.41 13.00
N ASN A 175 28.11 -15.17 13.05
CA ASN A 175 27.49 -13.88 13.35
C ASN A 175 27.68 -12.82 12.25
N HIS A 176 27.96 -13.25 11.01
CA HIS A 176 28.02 -12.37 9.86
C HIS A 176 26.69 -12.33 9.12
N VAL A 177 26.40 -11.17 8.54
CA VAL A 177 25.24 -10.96 7.67
C VAL A 177 25.61 -11.41 6.25
N PRO A 178 24.97 -12.45 5.69
CA PRO A 178 25.15 -12.84 4.30
C PRO A 178 24.36 -11.91 3.35
N ASP A 179 24.46 -12.14 2.04
CA ASP A 179 23.70 -11.37 1.05
C ASP A 179 22.18 -11.60 1.24
N SER A 180 21.43 -10.50 1.20
CA SER A 180 19.99 -10.48 1.50
C SER A 180 19.13 -11.04 0.37
N THR A 181 17.95 -11.55 0.71
CA THR A 181 16.88 -11.81 -0.26
C THR A 181 15.94 -10.61 -0.36
N THR A 182 15.48 -10.26 -1.56
CA THR A 182 14.52 -9.18 -1.76
C THR A 182 13.08 -9.71 -1.76
N THR A 183 12.19 -9.05 -1.03
CA THR A 183 10.76 -9.38 -0.96
C THR A 183 9.89 -8.12 -1.05
N ASN A 184 8.56 -8.26 -1.00
CA ASN A 184 7.60 -7.17 -0.78
C ASN A 184 6.42 -7.63 0.10
N ILE A 185 5.64 -6.68 0.60
CA ILE A 185 4.37 -6.92 1.28
C ILE A 185 3.26 -6.87 0.22
N SER A 186 2.36 -7.84 0.23
CA SER A 186 1.14 -7.81 -0.58
C SER A 186 -0.02 -7.33 0.27
N TYR A 187 -0.77 -6.35 -0.20
CA TYR A 187 -1.96 -5.84 0.48
C TYR A 187 -3.21 -6.22 -0.30
N SER A 188 -4.21 -6.77 0.37
CA SER A 188 -5.51 -7.11 -0.24
C SER A 188 -6.58 -6.15 0.24
N PHE A 189 -7.48 -5.75 -0.66
CA PHE A 189 -8.57 -4.86 -0.30
C PHE A 189 -9.44 -5.44 0.82
N ASP A 190 -9.74 -4.61 1.81
CA ASP A 190 -10.53 -4.94 2.98
C ASP A 190 -11.84 -4.15 2.96
N SER A 191 -12.91 -4.82 2.56
CA SER A 191 -14.25 -4.22 2.50
C SER A 191 -14.82 -3.88 3.88
N VAL A 192 -14.44 -4.62 4.93
CA VAL A 192 -14.95 -4.44 6.29
C VAL A 192 -14.45 -3.13 6.86
N HIS A 193 -13.15 -2.88 6.78
CA HIS A 193 -12.54 -1.65 7.31
C HIS A 193 -12.64 -0.46 6.34
N THR A 194 -12.94 -0.70 5.06
CA THR A 194 -13.23 0.37 4.09
C THR A 194 -14.60 1.02 4.33
N GLY A 195 -15.63 0.22 4.61
CA GLY A 195 -16.98 0.73 4.81
C GLY A 195 -17.99 -0.38 5.04
N LEU A 196 -18.38 -0.56 6.30
CA LEU A 196 -19.56 -1.34 6.66
C LEU A 196 -20.82 -0.58 6.22
N MET A 197 -21.68 -1.22 5.42
CA MET A 197 -23.10 -0.85 5.21
C MET A 197 -23.51 0.13 4.08
N GLY A 198 -22.87 0.06 2.91
CA GLY A 198 -23.61 0.21 1.65
C GLY A 198 -23.70 1.60 0.98
N LEU A 199 -23.31 2.70 1.62
CA LEU A 199 -23.05 3.98 0.95
C LEU A 199 -21.77 4.61 1.50
N THR A 200 -20.87 5.00 0.60
CA THR A 200 -19.47 5.27 0.97
C THR A 200 -18.96 6.63 0.48
N GLY A 201 -19.75 7.34 -0.33
CA GLY A 201 -19.46 8.73 -0.69
C GLY A 201 -20.27 9.24 -1.88
N THR A 202 -19.77 10.34 -2.46
CA THR A 202 -20.27 10.93 -3.71
C THR A 202 -19.14 11.09 -4.72
N PHE A 203 -19.46 10.92 -6.01
CA PHE A 203 -18.47 11.06 -7.07
C PHE A 203 -17.97 12.50 -7.19
N GLY A 204 -16.66 12.65 -7.37
CA GLY A 204 -15.94 13.93 -7.30
C GLY A 204 -15.23 14.19 -5.96
N ASN A 205 -15.55 13.41 -4.92
CA ASN A 205 -14.75 13.36 -3.70
C ASN A 205 -13.82 12.14 -3.71
N PRO A 206 -12.63 12.20 -3.08
CA PRO A 206 -11.75 11.04 -2.96
C PRO A 206 -12.47 9.84 -2.32
N ALA A 207 -12.20 8.64 -2.84
CA ALA A 207 -12.74 7.39 -2.30
C ALA A 207 -11.68 6.72 -1.41
N LYS A 208 -12.01 6.47 -0.14
CA LYS A 208 -11.14 5.70 0.76
C LYS A 208 -11.16 4.22 0.34
N ALA A 209 -10.00 3.60 0.18
CA ALA A 209 -9.86 2.15 0.07
C ALA A 209 -8.88 1.64 1.13
N VAL A 210 -9.35 0.79 2.03
CA VAL A 210 -8.53 0.16 3.06
C VAL A 210 -8.06 -1.19 2.56
N TYR A 211 -6.79 -1.48 2.81
CA TYR A 211 -6.15 -2.74 2.49
C TYR A 211 -5.63 -3.38 3.77
N ASP A 212 -5.77 -4.69 3.83
CA ASP A 212 -5.18 -5.55 4.83
C ASP A 212 -3.84 -6.08 4.29
N PRO A 213 -2.70 -5.83 4.96
CA PRO A 213 -1.45 -6.50 4.60
C PRO A 213 -1.65 -8.01 4.77
N SER A 214 -1.35 -8.79 3.73
CA SER A 214 -1.50 -10.24 3.78
C SER A 214 -0.74 -10.84 4.95
N ALA A 215 -1.22 -12.01 5.39
CA ALA A 215 -0.65 -12.81 6.46
C ALA A 215 0.73 -13.43 6.14
N VAL A 216 1.66 -12.68 5.55
CA VAL A 216 3.10 -12.82 5.90
C VAL A 216 3.32 -12.20 7.29
N THR A 217 2.38 -12.49 8.22
CA THR A 217 2.10 -11.88 9.53
C THR A 217 3.09 -12.28 10.61
N GLN A 218 4.20 -12.87 10.24
CA GLN A 218 5.38 -12.79 11.08
C GLN A 218 6.39 -12.00 10.28
N LEU A 219 6.81 -10.88 10.87
CA LEU A 219 8.15 -10.36 10.68
C LEU A 219 9.06 -11.57 10.46
N PRO A 220 9.84 -11.66 9.37
CA PRO A 220 10.77 -12.76 9.18
C PRO A 220 11.78 -12.70 10.31
N HIS A 221 11.41 -13.31 11.43
CA HIS A 221 12.24 -13.41 12.59
C HIS A 221 13.25 -14.46 12.22
N VAL A 222 14.50 -14.02 12.16
CA VAL A 222 15.61 -14.94 12.18
C VAL A 222 15.51 -15.62 13.54
N THR A 223 15.24 -16.92 13.54
CA THR A 223 15.24 -17.74 14.75
C THR A 223 16.58 -18.45 14.84
N ALA A 224 17.09 -18.60 16.06
CA ALA A 224 18.23 -19.48 16.26
C ALA A 224 17.81 -20.91 15.86
N PRO A 225 18.67 -21.68 15.18
CA PRO A 225 18.35 -23.08 14.93
C PRO A 225 18.11 -23.77 16.28
N THR A 226 16.95 -24.42 16.40
CA THR A 226 16.66 -25.33 17.51
C THR A 226 17.71 -26.43 17.51
N LYS A 227 18.50 -26.50 18.59
CA LYS A 227 19.44 -27.60 18.84
C LYS A 227 18.69 -28.91 19.00
#